data_AF-A0A164Q6P9-F1
#
_entry.id   AF-A0A164Q6P9-F1
#
_cell.length_a   1.000
_cell.length_b   1.000
_cell.length_c   1.000
_cell.angle_alpha   90.00
_cell.angle_beta   90.00
_cell.angle_gamma   90.00
#
_symmetry.space_group_name_H-M   'P 1'
#
loop_
_entity.id
_entity.type
_entity.pdbx_description
1 polymer ?
#
loop_
_entity_poly.entity_id
_entity_poly.type
_entity_poly.pdbx_seq_one_letter_code
_entity_poly.pdbx_strand_id
1 'polypeptide(L)'
;MKINRQTKITGDLVVLVPYRDIHVPKYHEWMSSEELQKLTASEPLSVEQEYEMQKSWADDEDKCTFIVLDKAKYEDTNNEVEIEIMIAETCYRKNGRGKESTLLMLKYGKEQLGVKQFHAKIGLDNIASIQMFQKIGFHEISRSEVFGEVTLAVFSDDDAFVRYLKDHVGQYNVSNHY
;
A
#
# COMPACT_ATOMS: atom_id res chain seq x y z
N MET A 1 -10.31 10.58 1.84
CA MET A 1 -11.43 10.22 2.74
C MET A 1 -10.92 10.25 4.16
N LYS A 2 -11.70 10.72 5.15
CA LYS A 2 -11.29 10.70 6.57
C LYS A 2 -11.58 9.37 7.27
N ILE A 3 -12.09 8.38 6.53
CA ILE A 3 -12.63 7.12 7.07
C ILE A 3 -11.56 6.26 7.74
N ASN A 4 -10.31 6.33 7.29
CA ASN A 4 -9.23 5.49 7.82
C ASN A 4 -8.43 6.15 8.96
N ARG A 5 -8.80 7.36 9.42
CA ARG A 5 -8.01 8.15 10.40
C ARG A 5 -7.72 7.44 11.73
N GLN A 6 -8.56 6.48 12.09
CA GLN A 6 -8.41 5.66 13.30
C GLN A 6 -8.34 4.17 12.97
N THR A 7 -8.26 3.81 11.69
CA THR A 7 -8.38 2.43 11.23
C THR A 7 -7.04 1.74 11.26
N LYS A 8 -6.94 0.71 12.10
CA LYS A 8 -5.83 -0.25 12.10
C LYS A 8 -6.32 -1.57 11.53
N ILE A 9 -5.62 -2.06 10.50
CA ILE A 9 -5.87 -3.35 9.86
C ILE A 9 -4.71 -4.27 10.23
N THR A 10 -4.98 -5.38 10.91
CA THR A 10 -3.95 -6.35 11.29
C THR A 10 -4.11 -7.63 10.48
N GLY A 11 -3.09 -7.95 9.71
CA GLY A 11 -2.92 -9.23 9.02
C GLY A 11 -2.02 -10.21 9.79
N ASP A 12 -1.46 -11.16 9.06
CA ASP A 12 -0.57 -12.19 9.56
C ASP A 12 0.87 -11.68 9.71
N LEU A 13 1.43 -10.97 8.70
CA LEU A 13 2.80 -10.42 8.75
C LEU A 13 2.83 -8.90 8.91
N VAL A 14 1.76 -8.20 8.54
CA VAL A 14 1.74 -6.73 8.50
C VAL A 14 0.58 -6.11 9.27
N VAL A 15 0.77 -4.87 9.70
CA VAL A 15 -0.28 -3.99 10.25
C VAL A 15 -0.38 -2.76 9.37
N LEU A 16 -1.56 -2.42 8.84
CA LEU A 16 -1.79 -1.17 8.12
C LEU A 16 -2.41 -0.15 9.07
N VAL A 17 -1.81 1.05 9.13
CA VAL A 17 -2.22 2.15 10.03
C VAL A 17 -2.25 3.47 9.26
N PRO A 18 -3.05 4.48 9.64
CA PRO A 18 -3.07 5.76 8.94
C PRO A 18 -1.72 6.46 9.00
N TYR A 19 -1.34 7.13 7.92
CA TYR A 19 -0.14 7.97 7.90
C TYR A 19 -0.32 9.23 8.77
N ARG A 20 0.47 9.33 9.85
CA ARG A 20 0.42 10.40 10.86
C ARG A 20 1.75 11.15 10.94
N ASP A 21 1.72 12.31 11.58
CA ASP A 21 2.88 13.16 11.87
C ASP A 21 4.04 12.40 12.54
N ILE A 22 3.76 11.48 13.47
CA ILE A 22 4.75 10.64 14.12
C ILE A 22 5.56 9.76 13.14
N HIS A 23 5.02 9.45 11.96
CA HIS A 23 5.72 8.66 10.95
C HIS A 23 6.62 9.51 10.04
N VAL A 24 6.42 10.84 9.99
CA VAL A 24 7.13 11.75 9.08
C VAL A 24 8.65 11.69 9.28
N PRO A 25 9.23 11.69 10.50
CA PRO A 25 10.69 11.63 10.65
C PRO A 25 11.30 10.38 10.02
N LYS A 26 10.60 9.23 10.11
CA LYS A 26 11.06 7.97 9.53
C LYS A 26 10.84 7.93 8.01
N TYR A 27 9.70 8.46 7.54
CA TYR A 27 9.43 8.68 6.11
C TYR A 27 10.56 9.48 5.47
N HIS A 28 10.93 10.60 6.10
CA HIS A 28 11.98 11.50 5.62
C HIS A 28 13.35 10.83 5.52
N GLU A 29 13.70 10.01 6.53
CA GLU A 29 14.95 9.24 6.52
C GLU A 29 15.00 8.32 5.29
N TRP A 30 13.90 7.65 4.96
CA TRP A 30 13.85 6.80 3.77
C TRP A 30 13.88 7.61 2.47
N MET A 31 13.16 8.72 2.41
CA MET A 31 13.18 9.60 1.25
C MET A 31 14.48 10.37 1.09
N SER A 32 15.48 10.15 1.94
CA SER A 32 16.87 10.55 1.69
C SER A 32 17.61 9.57 0.76
N SER A 33 17.04 8.39 0.47
CA SER A 33 17.63 7.39 -0.44
C SER A 33 17.29 7.68 -1.89
N GLU A 34 18.31 7.94 -2.72
CA GLU A 34 18.14 8.09 -4.17
C GLU A 34 17.49 6.87 -4.83
N GLU A 35 17.76 5.65 -4.33
CA GLU A 35 17.15 4.44 -4.87
C GLU A 35 15.64 4.48 -4.66
N LEU A 36 15.20 4.83 -3.45
CA LEU A 36 13.78 4.90 -3.13
C LEU A 36 13.09 6.02 -3.92
N GLN A 37 13.69 7.21 -3.98
CA GLN A 37 13.20 8.33 -4.80
C GLN A 37 13.00 7.93 -6.27
N LYS A 38 13.97 7.21 -6.86
CA LYS A 38 13.87 6.71 -8.25
C LYS A 38 12.73 5.69 -8.39
N LEU A 39 12.59 4.78 -7.44
CA LEU A 39 11.54 3.76 -7.46
C LEU A 39 10.13 4.35 -7.25
N THR A 40 10.00 5.43 -6.48
CA THR A 40 8.71 6.10 -6.21
C THR A 40 8.44 7.30 -7.13
N ALA A 41 9.35 7.59 -8.07
CA ALA A 41 9.34 8.82 -8.86
C ALA A 41 9.12 10.08 -8.00
N SER A 42 9.77 10.13 -6.83
CA SER A 42 9.65 11.21 -5.85
C SER A 42 10.87 12.12 -5.87
N GLU A 43 10.64 13.41 -5.67
CA GLU A 43 11.70 14.40 -5.47
C GLU A 43 12.01 14.56 -3.97
N PRO A 44 13.26 14.89 -3.60
CA PRO A 44 13.61 15.18 -2.21
C PRO A 44 12.87 16.43 -1.71
N LEU A 45 12.42 16.37 -0.46
CA LEU A 45 11.73 17.46 0.23
C LEU A 45 12.45 17.79 1.53
N SER A 46 12.24 18.99 2.06
CA SER A 46 12.61 19.26 3.46
C SER A 46 11.64 18.55 4.42
N VAL A 47 12.07 18.34 5.66
CA VAL A 47 11.22 17.76 6.72
C VAL A 47 9.91 18.55 6.86
N GLU A 48 9.98 19.87 6.81
CA GLU A 48 8.80 20.75 6.93
C GLU A 48 7.83 20.54 5.76
N GLN A 49 8.36 20.43 4.54
CA GLN A 49 7.57 20.14 3.34
C GLN A 49 6.91 18.76 3.42
N GLU A 50 7.58 17.76 4.00
CA GLU A 50 6.95 16.45 4.22
C GLU A 50 5.80 16.50 5.23
N TYR A 51 5.92 17.29 6.31
CA TYR A 51 4.79 17.53 7.22
C TYR A 51 3.62 18.22 6.51
N GLU A 52 3.88 19.17 5.61
CA GLU A 52 2.85 19.81 4.82
C GLU A 52 2.18 18.82 3.86
N MET A 53 2.97 17.98 3.18
CA MET A 53 2.45 16.94 2.29
C MET A 53 1.64 15.89 3.06
N GLN A 54 2.11 15.42 4.21
CA GLN A 54 1.39 14.49 5.06
C GLN A 54 0.02 15.05 5.46
N LYS A 55 -0.04 16.33 5.89
CA LYS A 55 -1.31 17.01 6.20
C LYS A 55 -2.23 17.06 4.98
N SER A 56 -1.67 17.44 3.82
CA SER A 56 -2.45 17.50 2.57
C SER A 56 -3.08 16.16 2.21
N TRP A 57 -2.35 15.04 2.40
CA TRP A 57 -2.85 13.70 2.13
C TRP A 57 -3.84 13.22 3.19
N ALA A 58 -3.65 13.60 4.45
CA ALA A 58 -4.57 13.25 5.54
C ALA A 58 -5.93 13.98 5.45
N ASP A 59 -5.96 15.15 4.80
CA ASP A 59 -7.17 15.95 4.57
C ASP A 59 -7.80 15.73 3.19
N ASP A 60 -7.10 15.09 2.25
CA ASP A 60 -7.61 14.75 0.92
C ASP A 60 -8.83 13.81 1.03
N GLU A 61 -9.97 14.22 0.47
CA GLU A 61 -11.23 13.48 0.56
C GLU A 61 -11.31 12.27 -0.38
N ASP A 62 -10.41 12.17 -1.36
CA ASP A 62 -10.36 11.10 -2.35
C ASP A 62 -9.24 10.08 -2.08
N LYS A 63 -8.30 10.40 -1.20
CA LYS A 63 -7.19 9.49 -0.83
C LYS A 63 -7.43 8.73 0.46
N CYS A 64 -6.95 7.50 0.49
CA CYS A 64 -6.94 6.66 1.69
C CYS A 64 -5.53 6.08 1.85
N THR A 65 -4.70 6.73 2.67
CA THR A 65 -3.28 6.39 2.81
C THR A 65 -3.03 5.59 4.08
N PHE A 66 -2.38 4.44 3.92
CA PHE A 66 -1.88 3.62 5.02
C PHE A 66 -0.36 3.55 4.99
N ILE A 67 0.24 3.47 6.18
CA ILE A 67 1.59 2.99 6.43
C ILE A 67 1.49 1.51 6.75
N VAL A 68 2.39 0.73 6.17
CA VAL A 68 2.55 -0.70 6.44
C VAL A 68 3.49 -0.84 7.63
N LEU A 69 3.23 -1.68 8.62
CA LEU A 69 4.17 -1.99 9.71
C LEU A 69 4.49 -3.47 9.63
N ASP A 70 5.75 -3.86 9.86
CA ASP A 70 6.04 -5.25 10.18
C ASP A 70 5.42 -5.61 11.52
N LYS A 71 4.55 -6.63 11.53
CA LYS A 71 3.78 -7.00 12.71
C LYS A 71 4.68 -7.50 13.85
N ALA A 72 5.66 -8.35 13.54
CA ALA A 72 6.51 -8.95 14.57
C ALA A 72 7.35 -7.89 15.29
N LYS A 73 7.98 -6.96 14.54
CA LYS A 73 8.67 -5.82 15.13
C LYS A 73 7.71 -4.88 15.86
N TYR A 74 6.56 -4.56 15.27
CA TYR A 74 5.60 -3.66 15.90
C TYR A 74 5.07 -4.21 17.23
N GLU A 75 4.84 -5.52 17.36
CA GLU A 75 4.42 -6.15 18.62
C GLU A 75 5.53 -6.14 19.68
N ASP A 76 6.80 -6.16 19.28
CA ASP A 76 7.96 -6.13 20.18
C ASP A 76 8.30 -4.71 20.65
N THR A 77 8.32 -3.74 19.73
CA THR A 77 8.83 -2.39 19.98
C THR A 77 7.72 -1.34 20.14
N ASN A 78 6.49 -1.65 19.71
CA ASN A 78 5.42 -0.68 19.48
C ASN A 78 5.83 0.50 18.59
N ASN A 79 6.87 0.30 17.76
CA ASN A 79 7.50 1.31 16.93
C ASN A 79 8.12 0.65 15.69
N GLU A 80 7.34 0.56 14.61
CA GLU A 80 7.81 0.14 13.29
C GLU A 80 6.96 0.86 12.23
N VAL A 81 7.58 1.20 11.10
CA VAL A 81 6.97 1.89 9.96
C VAL A 81 7.55 1.22 8.69
N GLU A 82 6.77 1.09 7.62
CA GLU A 82 7.10 0.81 6.20
C GLU A 82 6.11 1.61 5.31
N ILE A 83 6.50 2.09 4.13
CA ILE A 83 5.72 3.09 3.36
C ILE A 83 5.32 2.59 1.98
N GLU A 84 4.02 2.71 1.67
CA GLU A 84 3.38 2.24 0.42
C GLU A 84 3.65 0.74 0.15
N ILE A 85 3.22 0.14 -0.96
CA ILE A 85 3.63 -1.26 -1.29
C ILE A 85 5.12 -1.26 -1.73
N MET A 86 5.93 -0.39 -1.14
CA MET A 86 7.36 -0.31 -1.28
C MET A 86 7.99 -0.60 0.07
N ILE A 87 8.51 -1.81 0.20
CA ILE A 87 9.22 -2.20 1.42
C ILE A 87 10.58 -1.48 1.40
N ALA A 88 10.67 -0.37 2.13
CA ALA A 88 11.83 0.52 2.14
C ALA A 88 13.10 -0.22 2.61
N GLU A 89 13.01 -0.94 3.73
CA GLU A 89 14.11 -1.74 4.26
C GLU A 89 14.35 -3.00 3.41
N THR A 90 15.55 -3.12 2.87
CA THR A 90 15.90 -4.21 1.93
C THR A 90 15.82 -5.60 2.57
N CYS A 91 16.02 -5.72 3.89
CA CYS A 91 15.91 -6.97 4.64
C CYS A 91 14.50 -7.57 4.65
N TYR A 92 13.48 -6.77 4.34
CA TYR A 92 12.08 -7.19 4.34
C TYR A 92 11.50 -7.44 2.95
N ARG A 93 12.21 -7.02 1.90
CA ARG A 93 11.83 -7.28 0.51
C ARG A 93 11.80 -8.79 0.25
N LYS A 94 10.95 -9.20 -0.70
CA LYS A 94 10.80 -10.61 -1.15
C LYS A 94 10.33 -11.62 -0.09
N ASN A 95 9.85 -11.16 1.07
CA ASN A 95 9.34 -12.00 2.16
C ASN A 95 7.81 -11.98 2.30
N GLY A 96 7.08 -11.76 1.20
CA GLY A 96 5.61 -11.84 1.19
C GLY A 96 4.85 -10.59 1.70
N ARG A 97 5.47 -9.69 2.47
CA ARG A 97 4.84 -8.47 3.04
C ARG A 97 4.16 -7.58 2.02
N GLY A 98 4.77 -7.34 0.87
CA GLY A 98 4.19 -6.49 -0.18
C GLY A 98 2.93 -7.13 -0.79
N LYS A 99 2.96 -8.45 -1.00
CA LYS A 99 1.79 -9.21 -1.46
C LYS A 99 0.68 -9.14 -0.42
N GLU A 100 0.98 -9.43 0.84
CA GLU A 100 -0.04 -9.40 1.91
C GLU A 100 -0.64 -8.00 2.08
N SER A 101 0.18 -6.95 2.12
CA SER A 101 -0.27 -5.55 2.20
C SER A 101 -1.22 -5.21 1.06
N THR A 102 -0.85 -5.59 -0.17
CA THR A 102 -1.71 -5.41 -1.36
C THR A 102 -3.05 -6.11 -1.18
N LEU A 103 -3.05 -7.38 -0.76
CA LEU A 103 -4.28 -8.15 -0.63
C LEU A 103 -5.17 -7.65 0.53
N LEU A 104 -4.59 -7.20 1.64
CA LEU A 104 -5.33 -6.57 2.74
C LEU A 104 -5.98 -5.26 2.29
N MET A 105 -5.26 -4.41 1.55
CA MET A 105 -5.82 -3.17 0.99
C MET A 105 -6.98 -3.45 0.02
N LEU A 106 -6.83 -4.45 -0.86
CA LEU A 106 -7.88 -4.86 -1.80
C LEU A 106 -9.12 -5.40 -1.07
N LYS A 107 -8.91 -6.26 -0.05
CA LYS A 107 -10.00 -6.83 0.76
C LYS A 107 -10.72 -5.74 1.56
N TYR A 108 -9.97 -4.83 2.20
CA TYR A 108 -10.53 -3.68 2.92
C TYR A 108 -11.32 -2.75 1.98
N GLY A 109 -10.75 -2.40 0.82
CA GLY A 109 -11.43 -1.58 -0.18
C GLY A 109 -12.76 -2.20 -0.65
N LYS A 110 -12.78 -3.52 -0.85
CA LYS A 110 -14.00 -4.24 -1.24
C LYS A 110 -15.03 -4.28 -0.10
N GLU A 111 -14.63 -4.73 1.08
CA GLU A 111 -15.55 -5.09 2.17
C GLU A 111 -15.98 -3.89 3.01
N GLN A 112 -15.07 -2.94 3.26
CA GLN A 112 -15.32 -1.79 4.15
C GLN A 112 -15.65 -0.53 3.38
N LEU A 113 -15.01 -0.30 2.23
CA LEU A 113 -15.24 0.90 1.43
C LEU A 113 -16.26 0.70 0.29
N GLY A 114 -16.63 -0.56 -0.01
CA GLY A 114 -17.56 -0.89 -1.08
C GLY A 114 -17.05 -0.57 -2.49
N VAL A 115 -15.72 -0.51 -2.68
CA VAL A 115 -15.08 -0.25 -3.97
C VAL A 115 -15.56 -1.26 -5.00
N LYS A 116 -16.01 -0.77 -6.16
CA LYS A 116 -16.58 -1.59 -7.24
C LYS A 116 -15.55 -2.09 -8.23
N GLN A 117 -14.49 -1.32 -8.44
CA GLN A 117 -13.45 -1.64 -9.41
C GLN A 117 -12.10 -1.13 -8.89
N PHE A 118 -11.07 -1.94 -9.04
CA PHE A 118 -9.70 -1.58 -8.70
C PHE A 118 -8.89 -1.35 -9.97
N HIS A 119 -7.98 -0.39 -9.91
CA HIS A 119 -7.03 -0.10 -10.97
C HIS A 119 -5.62 -0.11 -10.38
N ALA A 120 -4.69 -0.76 -11.07
CA ALA A 120 -3.28 -0.81 -10.72
C ALA A 120 -2.47 -0.30 -11.91
N LYS A 121 -1.74 0.79 -11.72
CA LYS A 121 -0.83 1.37 -12.70
C LYS A 121 0.59 0.99 -12.30
N ILE A 122 1.32 0.34 -13.20
CA ILE A 122 2.59 -0.32 -12.89
C ILE A 122 3.59 -0.02 -14.00
N GLY A 123 4.85 0.27 -13.65
CA GLY A 123 5.94 0.41 -14.63
C GLY A 123 6.17 -0.87 -15.43
N LEU A 124 6.46 -0.75 -16.73
CA LEU A 124 6.65 -1.87 -17.65
C LEU A 124 7.86 -2.77 -17.30
N ASP A 125 8.84 -2.23 -16.60
CA ASP A 125 10.01 -2.93 -16.07
C ASP A 125 9.70 -3.74 -14.81
N ASN A 126 8.63 -3.43 -14.09
CA ASN A 126 8.20 -4.13 -12.88
C ASN A 126 7.37 -5.38 -13.20
N ILE A 127 7.97 -6.30 -13.94
CA ILE A 127 7.37 -7.56 -14.39
C ILE A 127 6.84 -8.39 -13.21
N ALA A 128 7.53 -8.34 -12.06
CA ALA A 128 7.11 -9.05 -10.86
C ALA A 128 5.73 -8.58 -10.35
N SER A 129 5.50 -7.27 -10.30
CA SER A 129 4.21 -6.71 -9.88
C SER A 129 3.12 -6.97 -10.91
N ILE A 130 3.43 -6.84 -12.21
CA ILE A 130 2.48 -7.16 -13.28
C ILE A 130 1.99 -8.61 -13.16
N GLN A 131 2.92 -9.56 -13.02
CA GLN A 131 2.57 -10.98 -12.85
C GLN A 131 1.80 -11.24 -11.54
N MET A 132 2.11 -10.52 -10.46
CA MET A 132 1.38 -10.62 -9.20
C MET A 132 -0.08 -10.19 -9.38
N PHE A 133 -0.34 -9.03 -9.96
CA PHE A 133 -1.70 -8.52 -10.19
C PHE A 133 -2.49 -9.41 -11.16
N GLN A 134 -1.85 -9.92 -12.21
CA GLN A 134 -2.47 -10.90 -13.11
C GLN A 134 -2.92 -12.17 -12.38
N LYS A 135 -2.10 -12.70 -11.44
CA LYS A 135 -2.48 -13.86 -10.62
C LYS A 135 -3.65 -13.57 -9.68
N ILE A 136 -3.80 -12.32 -9.22
CA ILE A 136 -4.91 -11.89 -8.36
C ILE A 136 -6.23 -11.82 -9.15
N GLY A 137 -6.18 -11.78 -10.49
CA GLY A 137 -7.35 -11.65 -11.37
C GLY A 137 -7.45 -10.30 -12.08
N PHE A 138 -6.42 -9.45 -11.99
CA PHE A 138 -6.40 -8.21 -12.76
C PHE A 138 -6.07 -8.47 -14.23
N HIS A 139 -6.71 -7.72 -15.11
CA HIS A 139 -6.50 -7.77 -16.55
C HIS A 139 -6.01 -6.43 -17.08
N GLU A 140 -5.14 -6.45 -18.09
CA GLU A 140 -4.66 -5.24 -18.74
C GLU A 140 -5.80 -4.53 -19.47
N ILE A 141 -5.98 -3.24 -19.16
CA ILE A 141 -6.96 -2.38 -19.82
C ILE A 141 -6.30 -1.31 -20.69
N SER A 142 -5.05 -0.93 -20.39
CA SER A 142 -4.28 0.01 -21.20
C SER A 142 -2.78 -0.17 -20.98
N ARG A 143 -1.99 0.25 -21.97
CA ARG A 143 -0.53 0.24 -21.96
C ARG A 143 -0.02 1.51 -22.62
N SER A 144 0.93 2.19 -21.99
CA SER A 144 1.60 3.37 -22.51
C SER A 144 3.09 3.13 -22.61
N GLU A 145 3.58 2.97 -23.84
CA GLU A 145 5.02 2.90 -24.12
C GLU A 145 5.71 4.25 -23.88
N VAL A 146 4.97 5.37 -24.08
CA VAL A 146 5.50 6.72 -23.88
C VAL A 146 5.78 7.00 -22.41
N PHE A 147 4.89 6.53 -21.52
CA PHE A 147 5.03 6.69 -20.07
C PHE A 147 5.69 5.47 -19.40
N GLY A 148 5.98 4.41 -20.16
CA GLY A 148 6.58 3.20 -19.64
C GLY A 148 5.71 2.50 -18.59
N GLU A 149 4.38 2.52 -18.74
CA GLU A 149 3.44 1.98 -17.75
C GLU A 149 2.34 1.09 -18.38
N VAL A 150 1.82 0.15 -17.58
CA VAL A 150 0.62 -0.64 -17.86
C VAL A 150 -0.43 -0.38 -16.80
N THR A 151 -1.69 -0.25 -17.20
CA THR A 151 -2.83 -0.19 -16.28
C THR A 151 -3.60 -1.51 -16.34
N LEU A 152 -3.70 -2.15 -15.19
CA LEU A 152 -4.50 -3.36 -14.97
C LEU A 152 -5.75 -3.00 -14.16
N ALA A 153 -6.85 -3.72 -14.37
CA ALA A 153 -8.08 -3.53 -13.60
C ALA A 153 -8.77 -4.85 -13.27
N VAL A 154 -9.59 -4.82 -12.21
CA VAL A 154 -10.49 -5.93 -11.84
C VAL A 154 -11.75 -5.38 -11.20
N PHE A 155 -12.89 -6.03 -11.45
CA PHE A 155 -14.12 -5.74 -10.74
C PHE A 155 -14.14 -6.45 -9.39
N SER A 156 -14.68 -5.77 -8.37
CA SER A 156 -14.69 -6.27 -7.00
C SER A 156 -15.55 -7.54 -6.80
N ASP A 157 -16.47 -7.81 -7.72
CA ASP A 157 -17.36 -8.96 -7.76
C ASP A 157 -16.92 -10.03 -8.77
N ASP A 158 -15.76 -9.87 -9.40
CA ASP A 158 -15.16 -10.91 -10.24
C ASP A 158 -14.87 -12.19 -9.42
N ASP A 159 -15.32 -13.34 -9.94
CA ASP A 159 -15.25 -14.61 -9.22
C ASP A 159 -13.81 -15.07 -8.94
N ALA A 160 -12.89 -14.86 -9.90
CA ALA A 160 -11.50 -15.25 -9.74
C ALA A 160 -10.82 -14.38 -8.69
N PHE A 161 -11.08 -13.07 -8.72
CA PHE A 161 -10.61 -12.12 -7.72
C PHE A 161 -11.12 -12.43 -6.31
N VAL A 162 -12.43 -12.62 -6.17
CA VAL A 162 -13.07 -12.92 -4.89
C VAL A 162 -12.54 -14.24 -4.32
N ARG A 163 -12.39 -15.26 -5.16
CA ARG A 163 -11.79 -16.53 -4.76
C ARG A 163 -10.34 -16.36 -4.34
N TYR A 164 -9.55 -15.61 -5.11
CA TYR A 164 -8.14 -15.38 -4.79
C TYR A 164 -7.98 -14.71 -3.42
N LEU A 165 -8.76 -13.68 -3.11
CA LEU A 165 -8.74 -13.02 -1.80
C LEU A 165 -9.12 -13.98 -0.66
N LYS A 166 -10.11 -14.85 -0.87
CA LYS A 166 -10.49 -15.86 0.13
C LYS A 166 -9.39 -16.89 0.39
N ASP A 167 -8.72 -17.34 -0.67
CA ASP A 167 -7.71 -18.39 -0.60
C ASP A 167 -6.37 -17.87 -0.02
N HIS A 168 -6.09 -16.56 -0.13
CA HIS A 168 -4.78 -15.97 0.18
C HIS A 168 -4.79 -14.92 1.29
N VAL A 169 -5.97 -14.49 1.77
CA VAL A 169 -6.08 -13.58 2.92
C VAL A 169 -6.92 -14.24 3.99
N GLY A 170 -6.27 -14.58 5.11
CA GLY A 170 -6.93 -15.10 6.30
C GLY A 170 -7.92 -14.13 6.94
N GLN A 171 -8.30 -14.41 8.19
CA GLN A 171 -9.02 -13.43 8.99
C GLN A 171 -8.12 -12.24 9.25
N TYR A 172 -8.58 -11.04 8.91
CA TYR A 172 -7.90 -9.80 9.24
C TYR A 172 -8.78 -9.03 10.23
N ASN A 173 -8.14 -8.33 11.16
CA ASN A 173 -8.85 -7.56 12.17
C ASN A 173 -8.84 -6.09 11.78
N VAL A 174 -10.03 -5.48 11.77
CA VAL A 174 -10.18 -4.03 11.63
C VAL A 174 -10.56 -3.47 12.99
N SER A 175 -9.79 -2.50 13.46
CA SER A 175 -10.08 -1.76 14.68
C SER A 175 -10.09 -0.27 14.39
N ASN A 176 -10.98 0.48 15.05
CA ASN A 176 -11.07 1.94 14.93
C ASN A 176 -10.35 2.65 16.10
N HIS A 177 -9.26 2.04 16.55
CA HIS A 177 -8.43 2.52 17.64
C HIS A 177 -6.95 2.39 17.23
N TYR A 178 -6.45 3.41 16.54
CA TYR A 178 -5.02 3.65 16.32
C TYR A 178 -4.66 5.02 16.88
#